data_AF-A0A110B3L3-F1
#
_entry.id   AF-A0A110B3L3-F1
#
_cell.length_a   1.000
_cell.length_b   1.000
_cell.length_c   1.000
_cell.angle_alpha   90.00
_cell.angle_beta   90.00
_cell.angle_gamma   90.00
#
_symmetry.space_group_name_H-M   'P 1'
#
loop_
_entity.id
_entity.type
_entity.pdbx_description
1 polymer ?
#
loop_
_entity_poly.entity_id
_entity_poly.type
_entity_poly.pdbx_seq_one_letter_code
_entity_poly.pdbx_strand_id
1 'polypeptide(L)'
;MNILFICGSIEPGRDGVGDYTRLMAGQLILEGHKTAIVAIKDRNIDEVYTGYQFELKNQIEVTRIPSGISDNVRYSLLKKTILEFSPEIISLQYVPFAFDLKGLPFFLAQN
;
A
#
# COMPACT_ATOMS: atom_id res chain seq x y z
N MET A 1 -2.32 -15.80 8.62
CA MET A 1 -1.04 -15.45 7.98
C MET A 1 -0.75 -13.97 8.18
N ASN A 2 0.50 -13.55 8.03
CA ASN A 2 0.91 -12.15 7.93
C ASN A 2 0.95 -11.72 6.46
N ILE A 3 0.03 -10.83 6.07
CA ILE A 3 -0.15 -10.40 4.68
C ILE A 3 0.12 -8.90 4.57
N LEU A 4 1.10 -8.51 3.76
CA LEU A 4 1.41 -7.11 3.49
C LEU A 4 0.87 -6.72 2.10
N PHE A 5 0.01 -5.73 2.04
CA PHE A 5 -0.44 -5.14 0.80
C PHE A 5 0.45 -3.97 0.39
N ILE A 6 0.75 -3.86 -0.91
CA ILE A 6 1.47 -2.71 -1.47
C ILE A 6 0.60 -2.10 -2.57
N CYS A 7 0.30 -0.82 -2.48
CA CYS A 7 -0.55 -0.11 -3.46
C CYS A 7 -0.06 1.33 -3.69
N GLY A 8 -0.73 2.06 -4.59
CA GLY A 8 -0.41 3.45 -4.91
C GLY A 8 -0.78 4.42 -3.78
N SER A 9 -2.06 4.49 -3.45
CA SER A 9 -2.64 5.34 -2.41
C SER A 9 -3.68 4.55 -1.60
N ILE A 10 -3.95 4.97 -0.37
CA ILE A 10 -5.05 4.46 0.47
C ILE A 10 -5.88 5.61 1.06
N GLU A 11 -5.94 6.74 0.37
CA GLU A 11 -6.87 7.80 0.74
C GLU A 11 -8.31 7.35 0.45
N PRO A 12 -9.19 7.27 1.47
CA PRO A 12 -10.54 6.75 1.30
C PRO A 12 -11.34 7.49 0.23
N GLY A 13 -11.91 6.75 -0.72
CA GLY A 13 -12.74 7.30 -1.79
C GLY A 13 -11.98 8.07 -2.87
N ARG A 14 -10.64 8.00 -2.87
CA ARG A 14 -9.78 8.71 -3.84
C ARG A 14 -8.94 7.77 -4.71
N ASP A 15 -8.89 6.49 -4.38
CA ASP A 15 -8.16 5.48 -5.14
C ASP A 15 -8.94 4.16 -5.12
N GLY A 16 -9.51 3.76 -6.24
CA GLY A 16 -10.35 2.56 -6.29
C GLY A 16 -9.61 1.27 -5.94
N VAL A 17 -8.30 1.20 -6.19
CA VAL A 17 -7.48 0.04 -5.79
C VAL A 17 -7.05 0.14 -4.34
N GLY A 18 -6.76 1.33 -3.84
CA GLY A 18 -6.59 1.60 -2.41
C GLY A 18 -7.82 1.21 -1.61
N ASP A 19 -9.01 1.62 -2.05
CA ASP A 19 -10.29 1.31 -1.42
C ASP A 19 -10.56 -0.20 -1.41
N TYR A 20 -10.37 -0.87 -2.55
CA TYR A 20 -10.44 -2.33 -2.64
C TYR A 20 -9.43 -3.01 -1.70
N THR A 21 -8.19 -2.50 -1.64
CA THR A 21 -7.14 -3.05 -0.78
C THR A 21 -7.52 -2.93 0.69
N ARG A 22 -8.09 -1.79 1.12
CA ARG A 22 -8.58 -1.59 2.48
C ARG A 22 -9.71 -2.58 2.81
N LEU A 23 -10.68 -2.75 1.92
CA LEU A 23 -11.78 -3.71 2.08
C LEU A 23 -11.27 -5.15 2.19
N MET A 24 -10.36 -5.55 1.29
CA MET A 24 -9.76 -6.89 1.30
C MET A 24 -8.95 -7.14 2.58
N ALA A 25 -8.13 -6.17 3.00
CA ALA A 25 -7.38 -6.26 4.25
C ALA A 25 -8.31 -6.39 5.46
N GLY A 26 -9.35 -5.55 5.54
CA GLY A 26 -10.37 -5.61 6.59
C GLY A 26 -11.07 -6.97 6.66
N GLN A 27 -11.42 -7.56 5.51
CA GLN A 27 -12.04 -8.88 5.42
C GLN A 27 -11.09 -10.00 5.89
N LEU A 28 -9.82 -9.95 5.48
CA LEU A 28 -8.83 -10.95 5.92
C LEU A 28 -8.54 -10.87 7.42
N ILE A 29 -8.63 -9.68 8.03
CA ILE A 29 -8.58 -9.55 9.50
C ILE A 29 -9.74 -10.29 10.15
N LEU A 30 -10.96 -10.16 9.63
CA LEU A 30 -12.13 -10.90 10.13
C LEU A 30 -11.94 -12.42 10.04
N GLU A 31 -11.19 -12.89 9.04
CA GLU A 31 -10.85 -14.31 8.84
C GLU A 31 -9.66 -14.78 9.70
N GLY A 32 -9.15 -13.93 10.60
CA GLY A 32 -8.09 -14.28 11.55
C GLY A 32 -6.67 -14.12 10.98
N HIS A 33 -6.50 -13.36 9.91
CA HIS A 33 -5.19 -12.99 9.38
C HIS A 33 -4.71 -11.65 9.93
N LYS A 34 -3.40 -11.45 9.97
CA LYS A 34 -2.80 -10.16 10.27
C LYS A 34 -2.49 -9.47 8.95
N THR A 35 -2.96 -8.24 8.78
CA THR A 35 -2.71 -7.47 7.56
C THR A 35 -2.11 -6.10 7.85
N ALA A 36 -1.26 -5.63 6.96
CA ALA A 36 -0.82 -4.24 6.91
C ALA A 36 -0.84 -3.74 5.46
N ILE A 37 -0.91 -2.43 5.26
CA ILE A 37 -0.90 -1.81 3.92
C ILE A 37 0.21 -0.76 3.83
N VAL A 38 0.98 -0.79 2.73
CA VAL A 38 1.91 0.27 2.36
C VAL A 38 1.43 0.95 1.08
N ALA A 39 1.01 2.20 1.19
CA ALA A 39 0.78 3.07 0.04
C ALA A 39 2.10 3.78 -0.30
N ILE A 40 2.70 3.47 -1.45
CA ILE A 40 4.06 3.94 -1.76
C ILE A 40 4.09 5.25 -2.58
N LYS A 41 2.95 5.71 -3.09
CA LYS A 41 2.82 6.91 -3.93
C LYS A 41 1.54 7.67 -3.62
N ASP A 42 1.28 7.88 -2.33
CA ASP A 42 0.03 8.50 -1.89
C ASP A 42 0.03 10.00 -2.23
N ARG A 43 -0.92 10.45 -3.04
CA ARG A 43 -1.00 11.83 -3.54
C ARG A 43 -1.74 12.78 -2.60
N ASN A 44 -2.35 12.25 -1.53
CA ASN A 44 -3.23 13.01 -0.64
C ASN A 44 -2.57 13.38 0.70
N ILE A 45 -1.26 13.15 0.81
CA ILE A 45 -0.45 13.48 2.00
C ILE A 45 0.90 14.06 1.55
N ASP A 46 1.46 14.95 2.37
CA ASP A 46 2.75 15.58 2.11
C ASP A 46 3.88 15.01 3.00
N GLU A 47 3.53 14.31 4.08
CA GLU A 47 4.45 13.70 5.03
C GLU A 47 4.17 12.20 5.20
N VAL A 48 5.20 11.42 5.52
CA VAL A 48 5.03 9.98 5.78
C VAL A 48 4.13 9.79 6.99
N TYR A 49 3.10 8.96 6.84
CA TYR A 49 2.20 8.60 7.93
C TYR A 49 2.31 7.10 8.23
N THR A 50 2.59 6.77 9.49
CA THR A 50 2.46 5.40 10.01
C THR A 50 1.43 5.40 11.13
N GLY A 51 0.45 4.52 11.05
CA GLY A 51 -0.62 4.47 12.04
C GLY A 51 -1.69 3.46 11.65
N TYR A 52 -2.94 3.80 11.91
CA TYR A 52 -4.07 2.91 11.67
C TYR A 52 -5.15 3.60 10.85
N GLN A 53 -5.75 2.85 9.94
CA GLN A 53 -7.03 3.20 9.32
C GLN A 53 -8.08 2.15 9.72
N PHE A 54 -9.35 2.53 9.68
CA PHE A 54 -10.45 1.63 10.03
C PHE A 54 -11.19 1.16 8.78
N GLU A 55 -11.40 -0.15 8.66
CA GLU A 55 -12.26 -0.73 7.63
C GLU A 55 -13.01 -1.95 8.18
N LEU A 56 -14.28 -2.10 7.86
CA LEU A 56 -15.15 -3.17 8.40
C LEU A 56 -15.08 -3.31 9.93
N LYS A 57 -14.95 -2.20 10.66
CA LYS A 57 -14.76 -2.11 12.14
C LYS A 57 -13.43 -2.67 12.66
N ASN A 58 -12.49 -3.02 11.79
CA ASN A 58 -11.14 -3.44 12.16
C ASN A 58 -10.14 -2.30 12.00
N GLN A 59 -9.12 -2.29 12.84
CA GLN A 59 -7.94 -1.46 12.65
C GLN A 59 -6.97 -2.16 11.70
N ILE A 60 -6.56 -1.46 10.65
CA ILE A 60 -5.54 -1.89 9.71
C ILE A 60 -4.31 -1.03 9.94
N GLU A 61 -3.16 -1.66 10.19
CA GLU A 61 -1.88 -0.97 10.24
C GLU A 61 -1.53 -0.46 8.84
N VAL A 62 -1.20 0.82 8.73
CA VAL A 62 -0.89 1.45 7.45
C VAL A 62 0.38 2.28 7.51
N THR A 63 1.13 2.24 6.41
CA THR A 63 2.21 3.19 6.11
C THR A 63 1.90 3.89 4.80
N ARG A 64 1.74 5.21 4.82
CA ARG A 64 1.47 6.03 3.65
C ARG A 64 2.70 6.88 3.33
N ILE A 65 3.23 6.71 2.14
CA ILE A 65 4.41 7.41 1.64
C ILE A 65 3.96 8.40 0.55
N PRO A 66 4.16 9.71 0.76
CA PRO A 66 3.82 10.74 -0.22
C PRO A 66 4.41 10.49 -1.60
N SER A 67 3.66 10.84 -2.65
CA SER A 67 4.15 10.77 -4.03
C SER A 67 5.35 11.68 -4.31
N GLY A 68 5.52 12.75 -3.52
CA GLY A 68 6.62 13.71 -3.64
C GLY A 68 7.97 13.22 -3.09
N ILE A 69 8.00 12.12 -2.36
CA ILE A 69 9.24 11.56 -1.79
C ILE A 69 10.07 10.88 -2.88
N SER A 70 11.40 11.02 -2.84
CA SER A 70 12.32 10.39 -3.78
C SER A 70 12.28 8.86 -3.70
N ASP A 71 12.54 8.20 -4.83
CA ASP A 71 12.50 6.75 -4.96
C ASP A 71 13.41 6.04 -3.94
N ASN A 72 14.62 6.56 -3.72
CA ASN A 72 15.56 6.01 -2.74
C ASN A 72 14.98 5.99 -1.32
N VAL A 73 14.35 7.09 -0.89
CA VAL A 73 13.74 7.19 0.44
C VAL A 73 12.50 6.31 0.52
N ARG A 74 11.64 6.34 -0.51
CA ARG A 74 10.43 5.51 -0.60
C ARG A 74 10.74 4.02 -0.49
N TYR A 75 11.70 3.52 -1.26
CA TYR A 75 12.04 2.11 -1.24
C TYR A 75 12.80 1.70 0.04
N SER A 76 13.53 2.63 0.66
CA SER A 76 14.11 2.39 2.00
C SER A 76 13.03 2.25 3.07
N LEU A 77 12.00 3.12 3.05
CA LEU A 77 10.84 3.03 3.94
C LEU A 77 10.05 1.74 3.71
N LEU A 78 9.75 1.41 2.45
CA LEU A 78 9.07 0.16 2.11
C LEU A 78 9.86 -1.06 2.61
N LYS A 79 11.17 -1.09 2.39
CA LYS A 79 12.04 -2.18 2.87
C LYS A 79 11.99 -2.28 4.39
N LYS A 80 12.05 -1.15 5.10
CA LYS A 80 11.91 -1.11 6.56
C LYS A 80 10.57 -1.72 6.99
N THR A 81 9.45 -1.28 6.41
CA THR A 81 8.11 -1.80 6.74
C THR A 81 7.98 -3.30 6.46
N ILE A 82 8.54 -3.79 5.35
CA ILE A 82 8.55 -5.23 5.04
C ILE A 82 9.32 -6.00 6.12
N LEU A 83 10.49 -5.53 6.53
CA LEU A 83 11.31 -6.20 7.54
C LEU A 83 10.65 -6.17 8.93
N GLU A 84 10.03 -5.06 9.31
CA GLU A 84 9.34 -4.91 10.59
C GLU A 84 8.06 -5.74 10.68
N PHE A 85 7.27 -5.80 9.60
CA PHE A 85 6.04 -6.57 9.55
C PHE A 85 6.30 -8.07 9.38
N SER A 86 7.40 -8.46 8.72
CA SER A 86 7.78 -9.83 8.41
C SER A 86 6.62 -10.63 7.77
N PRO A 87 6.17 -10.23 6.56
CA PRO A 87 5.05 -10.89 5.89
C PRO A 87 5.41 -12.30 5.39
N GLU A 88 4.45 -13.21 5.49
CA GLU A 88 4.48 -14.48 4.76
C GLU A 88 4.06 -14.28 3.29
N ILE A 89 3.19 -13.31 3.04
CA ILE A 89 2.69 -12.96 1.71
C ILE A 89 2.83 -11.45 1.50
N ILE A 90 3.39 -11.07 0.36
CA ILE A 90 3.31 -9.70 -0.16
C ILE A 90 2.31 -9.70 -1.32
N SER A 91 1.22 -8.97 -1.17
CA SER A 91 0.19 -8.79 -2.20
C SER A 91 0.38 -7.43 -2.86
N LEU A 92 0.92 -7.43 -4.08
CA LEU A 92 1.10 -6.22 -4.87
C LEU A 92 -0.20 -5.86 -5.59
N GLN A 93 -0.83 -4.77 -5.17
CA GLN A 93 -2.06 -4.21 -5.74
C GLN A 93 -1.67 -3.16 -6.78
N TYR A 94 -1.42 -3.65 -7.99
CA TYR A 94 -0.81 -2.87 -9.07
C TYR A 94 -1.86 -2.22 -9.98
N VAL A 95 -1.75 -0.90 -10.16
CA VAL A 95 -2.42 -0.17 -11.25
C VAL A 95 -1.40 0.66 -11.99
N PRO A 96 -1.25 0.50 -13.31
CA PRO A 96 -0.25 1.25 -14.08
C PRO A 96 -0.28 2.77 -13.86
N PHE A 97 -1.46 3.38 -13.70
CA PHE A 97 -1.62 4.81 -13.44
C PHE A 97 -1.06 5.31 -12.11
N ALA A 98 -0.85 4.41 -11.15
CA ALA A 98 -0.12 4.76 -9.93
C ALA A 98 1.39 4.90 -10.19
N PHE A 99 1.90 4.27 -11.25
CA PHE A 99 3.33 4.18 -11.54
C PHE A 99 3.79 5.01 -12.73
N ASP A 100 2.89 5.35 -13.66
CA ASP A 100 3.13 6.18 -14.84
C ASP A 100 1.89 7.04 -15.15
N LEU A 101 2.10 8.29 -15.61
CA LEU A 101 1.00 9.22 -15.91
C LEU A 101 0.06 8.74 -17.03
N LYS A 102 0.59 7.99 -17.99
CA LYS A 102 -0.17 7.39 -19.10
C LYS A 102 -0.62 5.97 -18.78
N GLY A 103 -0.28 5.46 -17.58
CA GLY A 103 -0.54 4.08 -17.19
C GLY A 103 0.19 3.08 -18.09
N LEU A 104 1.33 3.45 -18.65
CA LEU A 104 2.10 2.56 -19.52
C LEU A 104 3.19 1.86 -18.70
N PRO A 105 3.10 0.53 -18.49
CA PRO A 105 4.05 -0.19 -17.66
C PRO A 105 5.29 -0.57 -18.45
N PHE A 106 5.99 0.42 -19.03
CA PHE A 106 7.13 0.17 -19.92
C PHE A 106 8.24 -0.68 -19.29
N PHE A 107 8.35 -0.65 -17.96
CA PHE A 107 9.28 -1.48 -17.20
C PHE A 107 8.92 -2.98 -17.19
N LEU A 108 7.66 -3.35 -17.45
CA LEU A 108 7.25 -4.77 -17.60
C LEU A 108 7.61 -5.34 -18.97
N ALA A 109 7.81 -4.49 -19.97
CA ALA A 109 8.14 -4.89 -21.34
C ALA A 109 9.66 -4.96 -21.59
N GLN A 110 10.49 -4.83 -20.55
CA GLN A 110 11.94 -4.89 -20.65
C GLN A 110 12.40 -6.34 -20.45
N ASN A 111 13.10 -6.88 -21.45
CA ASN A 111 13.82 -8.16 -21.38
C ASN A 111 15.20 -7.97 -20.74
#